data_AF-A0A951XH33-F1
#
_entry.id   AF-A0A951XH33-F1
#
_cell.length_a   1.000
_cell.length_b   1.000
_cell.length_c   1.000
_cell.angle_alpha   90.00
_cell.angle_beta   90.00
_cell.angle_gamma   90.00
#
_symmetry.space_group_name_H-M   'P 1'
#
loop_
_entity.id
_entity.type
_entity.pdbx_description
1 polymer ?
#
loop_
_entity_poly.entity_id
_entity_poly.type
_entity_poly.pdbx_seq_one_letter_code
_entity_poly.pdbx_strand_id
1 'polypeptide(L)'
;MSLGQVGQRCLSEREPELGLGVVAAVEHARITVEFPATRERRIYATGTPVLQRVRFNPGDKVTTRSGTVLEIEEVVEETGLLTYVGGGHRVREDAISDLTSVSSPAERLLAGVAEPSA
;
A
#
# COMPACT_ATOMS: atom_id res chain seq x y z
N MET A 1 -7.22 11.90 -6.12
CA MET A 1 -5.89 11.79 -5.47
C MET A 1 -5.04 10.93 -6.38
N SER A 2 -3.93 11.47 -6.87
CA SER A 2 -3.23 10.91 -8.03
C SER A 2 -2.04 10.04 -7.62
N LEU A 3 -1.94 8.86 -8.23
CA LEU A 3 -0.71 8.07 -8.24
C LEU A 3 0.24 8.71 -9.25
N GLY A 4 1.27 9.38 -8.74
CA GLY A 4 2.16 10.21 -9.55
C GLY A 4 3.62 10.16 -9.14
N GLN A 5 3.93 9.45 -8.05
CA GLN A 5 5.28 9.36 -7.51
C GLN A 5 5.75 7.90 -7.47
N VAL A 6 6.97 7.65 -7.97
CA VAL A 6 7.63 6.36 -7.84
C VAL A 6 7.87 6.03 -6.37
N GLY A 7 7.58 4.80 -5.98
CA GLY A 7 7.61 4.32 -4.59
C GLY A 7 6.25 4.30 -3.91
N GLN A 8 5.21 4.90 -4.51
CA GLN A 8 3.86 4.86 -3.95
C GLN A 8 3.28 3.45 -3.99
N ARG A 9 2.53 3.07 -2.94
CA ARG A 9 1.83 1.79 -2.91
C ARG A 9 0.41 1.90 -3.43
N CYS A 10 0.00 0.89 -4.20
CA CYS A 10 -1.31 0.84 -4.81
C CYS A 10 -1.82 -0.60 -4.93
N LEU A 11 -3.13 -0.74 -5.10
CA LEU A 11 -3.79 -2.00 -5.42
C LEU A 11 -4.58 -1.85 -6.72
N SER A 12 -4.69 -2.95 -7.46
CA SER A 12 -5.54 -3.03 -8.65
C SER A 12 -6.89 -3.63 -8.26
N GLU A 13 -7.96 -2.84 -8.32
CA GLU A 13 -9.33 -3.31 -8.02
C GLU A 13 -9.81 -4.38 -9.00
N ARG A 14 -9.29 -4.37 -10.23
CA ARG A 14 -9.61 -5.39 -11.24
C ARG A 14 -8.89 -6.70 -10.99
N GLU A 15 -7.86 -6.69 -10.15
CA GLU A 15 -6.91 -7.79 -9.99
C GLU A 15 -6.42 -7.90 -8.55
N PRO A 16 -7.32 -8.14 -7.59
CA PRO A 16 -6.96 -8.25 -6.18
C PRO A 16 -5.98 -9.40 -5.91
N GLU A 17 -5.96 -10.41 -6.78
CA GLU A 17 -5.03 -11.55 -6.71
C GLU A 17 -3.56 -11.17 -6.88
N LEU A 18 -3.26 -10.03 -7.52
CA LEU A 18 -1.89 -9.51 -7.63
C LEU A 18 -1.37 -8.92 -6.31
N GLY A 19 -2.27 -8.59 -5.39
CA GLY A 19 -1.96 -8.02 -4.09
C GLY A 19 -1.46 -6.57 -4.17
N LEU A 20 -0.54 -6.24 -3.26
CA LEU A 20 -0.01 -4.90 -3.12
C LEU A 20 1.06 -4.60 -4.19
N GLY A 21 0.78 -3.60 -5.01
CA GLY A 21 1.70 -3.07 -6.00
C GLY A 21 2.51 -1.87 -5.49
N VAL A 22 3.67 -1.66 -6.09
CA VAL A 22 4.50 -0.45 -5.93
C VAL A 22 4.68 0.22 -7.27
N VAL A 23 4.48 1.55 -7.31
CA VAL A 23 4.74 2.35 -8.51
C VAL A 23 6.24 2.35 -8.77
N ALA A 24 6.64 1.71 -9.87
CA ALA A 24 8.03 1.60 -10.28
C ALA A 24 8.46 2.70 -11.25
N ALA A 25 7.54 3.16 -12.09
CA ALA A 25 7.78 4.25 -13.03
C ALA A 25 6.49 5.03 -13.31
N VAL A 26 6.62 6.33 -13.56
CA VAL A 26 5.54 7.20 -14.00
C VAL A 26 6.03 7.94 -15.24
N GLU A 27 5.36 7.73 -16.37
CA GLU A 27 5.72 8.31 -17.67
C GLU A 27 4.50 8.96 -18.31
N HIS A 28 4.50 10.27 -18.53
CA HIS A 28 3.44 11.06 -19.21
C HIS A 28 1.99 10.65 -18.89
N ALA A 29 1.48 9.60 -19.52
CA ALA A 29 0.11 9.08 -19.37
C ALA A 29 0.04 7.61 -18.88
N ARG A 30 1.15 7.05 -18.40
CA ARG A 30 1.29 5.65 -17.98
C ARG A 30 1.97 5.54 -16.62
N ILE A 31 1.50 4.60 -15.82
CA ILE A 31 2.05 4.25 -14.51
C ILE A 31 2.42 2.78 -14.57
N THR A 32 3.69 2.47 -14.34
CA THR A 32 4.16 1.10 -14.21
C THR A 32 4.15 0.70 -12.75
N VAL A 33 3.44 -0.38 -12.46
CA VAL A 33 3.28 -0.93 -11.12
C VAL A 33 3.91 -2.32 -11.11
N GLU A 34 4.78 -2.57 -10.14
CA GLU A 34 5.35 -3.88 -9.86
C GLU A 34 4.60 -4.51 -8.70
N PHE A 35 4.18 -5.76 -8.88
CA PHE A 35 3.50 -6.59 -7.90
C PHE A 35 4.48 -7.64 -7.37
N PRO A 36 5.26 -7.33 -6.33
CA PRO A 36 6.28 -8.23 -5.80
C PRO A 36 5.74 -9.55 -5.24
N ALA A 37 4.46 -9.60 -4.85
CA ALA A 37 3.80 -10.84 -4.41
C ALA A 37 3.75 -11.89 -5.53
N THR A 38 3.44 -11.48 -6.75
CA THR A 38 3.36 -12.35 -7.95
C THR A 38 4.57 -12.22 -8.86
N ARG A 39 5.48 -11.27 -8.58
CA ARG A 39 6.59 -10.82 -9.43
C ARG A 39 6.15 -10.37 -10.82
N GLU A 40 4.94 -9.83 -10.91
CA GLU A 40 4.38 -9.34 -12.16
C GLU A 40 4.51 -7.82 -12.28
N ARG A 41 4.55 -7.31 -13.51
CA ARG A 41 4.58 -5.88 -13.79
C ARG A 41 3.42 -5.51 -14.70
N ARG A 42 2.62 -4.53 -14.28
CA ARG A 42 1.50 -3.99 -15.06
C ARG A 42 1.74 -2.54 -15.42
N ILE A 43 1.17 -2.14 -16.54
CA ILE A 43 1.16 -0.75 -17.00
C ILE A 43 -0.29 -0.30 -17.03
N TYR A 44 -0.59 0.75 -16.27
CA TYR A 44 -1.90 1.37 -16.19
C TYR A 44 -1.87 2.76 -16.81
N ALA A 45 -3.01 3.25 -17.29
CA ALA A 45 -3.13 4.65 -17.68
C ALA A 45 -3.16 5.55 -16.42
N THR A 46 -2.49 6.70 -16.47
CA THR A 46 -2.58 7.71 -15.41
C THR A 46 -4.03 8.15 -15.22
N GLY A 47 -4.48 8.21 -13.97
CA GLY A 47 -5.86 8.58 -13.64
C GLY A 47 -6.89 7.46 -13.84
N THR A 48 -6.46 6.23 -14.13
CA THR A 48 -7.39 5.10 -14.15
C THR A 48 -8.04 4.91 -12.77
N PRO A 49 -9.37 4.70 -12.70
CA PRO A 49 -10.04 4.49 -11.43
C PRO A 49 -9.71 3.12 -10.83
N VAL A 50 -9.25 2.15 -11.63
CA VAL A 50 -9.00 0.78 -11.14
C VAL A 50 -7.76 0.67 -10.25
N LEU A 51 -6.91 1.70 -10.22
CA LEU A 51 -5.67 1.72 -9.47
C LEU A 51 -5.86 2.64 -8.27
N GLN A 52 -5.96 2.04 -7.08
CA GLN A 52 -6.21 2.76 -5.83
C GLN A 52 -4.92 2.92 -5.04
N ARG A 53 -4.59 4.15 -4.62
CA ARG A 53 -3.44 4.41 -3.74
C ARG A 53 -3.74 3.83 -2.36
N VAL A 54 -2.84 3.01 -1.86
CA VAL A 54 -2.90 2.46 -0.50
C VAL A 54 -2.19 3.43 0.43
N ARG A 55 -2.86 3.75 1.53
CA ARG A 55 -2.30 4.51 2.64
C ARG A 55 -2.76 3.87 3.93
N PHE A 56 -1.85 3.76 4.87
CA PHE A 56 -2.17 3.33 6.22
C PHE A 56 -2.41 4.57 7.09
N ASN A 57 -3.22 4.41 8.13
CA ASN A 57 -3.58 5.49 9.05
C ASN A 57 -2.98 5.22 10.43
N PRO A 58 -2.86 6.24 11.29
CA PRO A 58 -2.56 6.02 12.70
C PRO A 58 -3.52 4.99 13.31
N GLY A 59 -2.97 4.00 14.01
CA GLY A 59 -3.67 2.83 14.56
C GLY A 59 -3.57 1.57 13.69
N ASP A 60 -3.16 1.69 12.42
CA ASP A 60 -2.90 0.51 11.57
C ASP A 60 -1.56 -0.14 11.95
N LYS A 61 -1.50 -1.48 11.81
CA LYS A 61 -0.27 -2.26 11.98
C LYS A 61 0.28 -2.66 10.63
N VAL A 62 1.50 -2.24 10.36
CA VAL A 62 2.21 -2.54 9.11
C VAL A 62 3.46 -3.36 9.40
N THR A 63 3.77 -4.31 8.53
CA THR A 63 5.00 -5.09 8.64
C THR A 63 6.01 -4.50 7.67
N THR A 64 7.24 -4.24 8.10
CA THR A 64 8.33 -3.80 7.22
C THR A 64 8.91 -4.97 6.43
N ARG A 65 9.64 -4.71 5.33
CA ARG A 65 10.35 -5.77 4.58
C ARG A 65 11.38 -6.53 5.42
N SER A 66 11.84 -5.95 6.52
CA SER A 66 12.73 -6.60 7.49
C SER A 66 12.01 -7.54 8.46
N GLY A 67 10.68 -7.63 8.39
CA GLY A 67 9.86 -8.46 9.28
C GLY A 67 9.46 -7.77 10.60
N THR A 68 9.85 -6.51 10.81
CA THR A 68 9.44 -5.74 11.99
C THR A 68 8.01 -5.24 11.83
N VAL A 69 7.16 -5.48 12.82
CA VAL A 69 5.82 -4.89 12.88
C VAL A 69 5.90 -3.51 13.51
N LEU A 70 5.35 -2.52 12.82
CA LEU A 70 5.23 -1.13 13.27
C LEU A 70 3.75 -0.79 13.39
N GLU A 71 3.34 -0.36 14.58
CA GLU A 71 2.04 0.27 14.79
C GLU A 71 2.18 1.75 14.46
N ILE A 72 1.36 2.26 13.55
CA ILE A 72 1.47 3.62 13.05
C ILE A 72 0.89 4.56 14.10
N GLU A 73 1.68 5.51 14.56
CA GLU A 73 1.25 6.59 15.45
C GLU A 73 1.05 7.88 14.67
N GLU A 74 1.90 8.12 13.67
CA GLU A 74 1.86 9.32 12.84
C GLU A 74 2.20 8.98 11.39
N VAL A 75 1.58 9.70 10.46
CA VAL A 75 1.85 9.59 9.02
C VAL A 75 2.29 10.95 8.50
N VAL A 76 3.50 10.99 7.94
CA VAL A 76 4.10 12.21 7.39
C VAL A 76 4.27 12.03 5.88
N GLU A 77 3.71 12.92 5.06
CA GLU A 77 3.98 12.91 3.63
C GLU A 77 5.19 13.80 3.32
N GLU A 78 6.28 13.20 2.86
CA GLU A 78 7.51 13.90 2.46
C GLU A 78 7.80 13.59 0.99
N THR A 79 7.86 14.62 0.14
CA THR A 79 8.20 14.47 -1.30
C THR A 79 7.23 13.54 -2.06
N GLY A 80 5.95 13.53 -1.67
CA GLY A 80 4.92 12.69 -2.30
C GLY A 80 4.90 11.23 -1.86
N LEU A 81 5.77 10.85 -0.90
CA LEU A 81 5.82 9.53 -0.28
C LEU A 81 5.40 9.62 1.19
N LEU A 82 4.64 8.63 1.65
CA LEU A 82 4.21 8.52 3.04
C LEU A 82 5.33 7.88 3.87
N THR A 83 5.60 8.48 5.01
CA THR A 83 6.49 7.98 6.06
C THR A 83 5.65 7.70 7.29
N TYR A 84 5.64 6.44 7.69
CA TYR A 84 4.94 5.94 8.86
C TYR A 84 5.87 6.00 10.07
N VAL A 85 5.42 6.65 11.14
CA VAL A 85 6.17 6.81 12.38
C VAL A 85 5.45 6.05 13.47
N GLY A 86 6.18 5.26 14.25
CA GLY A 86 5.61 4.45 15.32
C GLY A 86 6.67 3.78 16.18
N GLY A 87 6.48 3.76 17.49
CA GLY A 87 7.38 3.12 18.46
C GLY A 87 8.81 3.67 18.42
N GLY A 88 8.98 4.94 18.02
CA GLY A 88 10.31 5.55 17.81
C GLY A 88 11.00 5.19 16.49
N HIS A 89 10.34 4.42 15.62
CA HIS A 89 10.84 4.07 14.29
C HIS A 89 10.11 4.87 13.21
N ARG A 90 10.82 5.16 12.10
CA ARG A 90 10.26 5.83 10.92
C ARG A 90 10.49 4.93 9.71
N VAL A 91 9.43 4.58 9.01
CA VAL A 91 9.46 3.68 7.86
C VAL A 91 8.71 4.29 6.70
N ARG A 92 9.38 4.45 5.56
CA ARG A 92 8.76 4.93 4.33
C ARG A 92 7.86 3.87 3.72
N GLU A 93 6.86 4.28 2.96
CA GLU A 93 5.91 3.38 2.30
C GLU A 93 6.58 2.36 1.37
N ASP A 94 7.74 2.68 0.76
CA ASP A 94 8.52 1.76 -0.07
C ASP A 94 9.16 0.59 0.70
N ALA A 95 9.42 0.80 2.00
CA ALA A 95 10.07 -0.16 2.88
C ALA A 95 9.07 -1.05 3.65
N ILE A 96 7.77 -0.77 3.53
CA ILE A 96 6.72 -1.63 4.06
C ILE A 96 6.76 -2.97 3.30
N SER A 97 6.41 -4.07 3.96
CA SER A 97 6.35 -5.39 3.35
C SER A 97 5.17 -5.47 2.40
N ASP A 98 5.36 -6.15 1.28
CA ASP A 98 4.34 -6.35 0.26
C ASP A 98 3.27 -7.37 0.70
N LEU A 99 3.59 -8.15 1.74
CA LEU A 99 2.70 -9.09 2.40
C LEU A 99 1.85 -8.45 3.50
N THR A 100 2.06 -7.15 3.77
CA THR A 100 1.21 -6.45 4.73
C THR A 100 -0.19 -6.39 4.13
N SER A 101 -1.07 -7.29 4.59
CA SER A 101 -2.50 -7.21 4.31
C SER A 101 -2.94 -5.81 4.71
N VAL A 102 -3.37 -5.03 3.71
CA VAL A 102 -4.09 -3.80 3.95
C VAL A 102 -5.41 -4.25 4.56
N SER A 103 -5.42 -4.42 5.88
CA SER A 103 -6.61 -4.79 6.62
C SER A 103 -7.49 -3.56 6.72
N SER A 104 -7.86 -2.99 5.56
CA SER A 104 -8.84 -1.94 5.47
C SER A 104 -10.09 -2.47 6.17
N PRO A 105 -10.75 -1.70 7.03
CA PRO A 105 -12.04 -2.12 7.59
C PRO A 105 -13.07 -2.50 6.50
N ALA A 106 -12.92 -1.94 5.29
CA ALA A 106 -13.67 -2.33 4.09
C ALA A 106 -13.40 -3.77 3.63
N GLU A 107 -12.16 -4.27 3.73
CA GLU A 107 -11.82 -5.67 3.46
C GLU A 107 -12.19 -6.59 4.63
N ARG A 108 -12.19 -6.13 5.90
CA ARG A 108 -12.73 -6.93 7.02
C ARG A 108 -14.21 -7.26 6.80
N LEU A 109 -14.96 -6.34 6.18
CA LEU A 109 -16.36 -6.53 5.80
C LEU A 109 -16.55 -7.48 4.61
N LEU A 110 -15.61 -7.51 3.65
CA LEU A 110 -15.66 -8.43 2.49
C LEU A 110 -15.06 -9.82 2.78
N ALA A 111 -14.09 -9.93 3.69
CA ALA A 111 -13.38 -11.18 4.02
C ALA A 111 -14.10 -12.03 5.08
N GLY A 112 -15.28 -11.61 5.56
CA GLY A 112 -16.14 -12.44 6.43
C GLY A 112 -15.56 -12.78 7.80
N VAL A 113 -14.51 -12.08 8.26
CA VAL A 113 -14.00 -12.25 9.62
C VAL A 113 -14.81 -11.35 10.56
N ALA A 114 -16.00 -11.84 10.92
CA ALA A 114 -16.66 -11.39 12.14
C ALA A 114 -15.70 -11.66 13.30
N GLU A 115 -15.38 -10.61 14.06
CA GLU A 115 -14.65 -10.74 15.31
C GLU A 115 -15.42 -11.70 16.24
N PRO A 116 -14.85 -12.78 16.77
CA PRO A 116 -15.43 -13.42 17.94
C PRO A 116 -15.14 -12.51 19.12
N SER A 117 -16.16 -11.74 19.52
CA SER A 117 -16.19 -11.08 20.83
C SER A 117 -16.05 -12.15 21.91
N ALA A 118 -15.04 -12.02 22.77
CA ALA A 118 -14.94 -12.71 24.05
C ALA A 118 -14.97 -11.68 25.17
#